data_AF-A0A5S9NFB6-F1
#
_entry.id   AF-A0A5S9NFB6-F1
#
_cell.length_a   1.000
_cell.length_b   1.000
_cell.length_c   1.000
_cell.angle_alpha   90.00
_cell.angle_beta   90.00
_cell.angle_gamma   90.00
#
_symmetry.space_group_name_H-M   'P 1'
#
loop_
_entity.id
_entity.type
_entity.pdbx_description
1 polymer ?
#
loop_
_entity_poly.entity_id
_entity_poly.type
_entity_poly.pdbx_seq_one_letter_code
_entity_poly.pdbx_strand_id
1 'polypeptide(L)'
;MDVLTKLKYKIRVGILDLLVQFLALFKLKLGESSSSLLLKMRFQLEIDASLEKQFQDAARKKNASHHWGKIGWSVETAAVQTAEIAAWRDSENAASYYDRVLPAMAGLAERYRHDRRDDSGYALGTVREVERVLIAQAAQITKAD
;
A
#
# COMPACT_ATOMS: atom_id res chain seq x y z
N MET A 1 14.98 -0.68 11.19
CA MET A 1 14.57 -0.33 9.81
C MET A 1 15.81 0.15 9.08
N ASP A 2 16.09 -0.38 7.90
CA ASP A 2 17.09 0.21 7.03
C ASP A 2 16.48 1.46 6.37
N VAL A 3 17.15 2.61 6.48
CA VAL A 3 16.70 3.92 5.96
C VAL A 3 16.33 3.82 4.47
N LEU A 4 16.93 2.86 3.77
CA LEU A 4 16.68 2.54 2.37
C LEU A 4 15.22 2.21 2.04
N THR A 5 14.48 1.43 2.83
CA THR A 5 13.12 0.99 2.44
C THR A 5 12.15 2.17 2.44
N LYS A 6 12.25 3.04 3.45
CA LYS A 6 11.43 4.25 3.55
C LYS A 6 11.79 5.29 2.47
N LEU A 7 13.08 5.39 2.13
CA LEU A 7 13.55 6.26 1.06
C LEU A 7 13.08 5.77 -0.31
N LYS A 8 13.21 4.47 -0.60
CA LYS A 8 12.71 3.84 -1.84
C LYS A 8 11.21 4.06 -2.02
N TYR A 9 10.44 3.93 -0.94
CA TYR A 9 9.01 4.22 -0.95
C TYR A 9 8.71 5.68 -1.33
N LYS A 10 9.31 6.66 -0.63
CA LYS A 10 9.09 8.08 -0.92
C LYS A 10 9.46 8.46 -2.36
N ILE A 11 10.58 7.93 -2.86
CA ILE A 11 11.00 8.15 -4.25
C ILE A 11 9.98 7.56 -5.22
N ARG A 12 9.50 6.34 -4.97
CA ARG A 12 8.51 5.67 -5.80
C ARG A 12 7.20 6.47 -5.90
N VAL A 13 6.67 6.94 -4.77
CA VAL A 13 5.44 7.75 -4.75
C VAL A 13 5.59 9.03 -5.57
N GLY A 14 6.69 9.77 -5.37
CA GLY A 14 6.95 11.01 -6.11
C GLY A 14 7.08 10.80 -7.62
N ILE A 15 7.72 9.71 -8.04
CA ILE A 15 7.84 9.37 -9.47
C ILE A 15 6.48 8.98 -10.06
N LEU A 16 5.68 8.19 -9.34
CA LEU A 16 4.36 7.77 -9.82
C LEU A 16 3.41 8.96 -10.00
N ASP A 17 3.38 9.87 -9.04
CA ASP A 17 2.52 11.07 -9.11
C ASP A 17 2.89 11.95 -10.31
N LEU A 18 4.19 12.21 -10.50
CA LEU A 18 4.69 12.98 -11.65
C LEU A 18 4.33 12.32 -13.00
N LEU A 19 4.50 11.01 -13.10
CA LEU A 19 4.19 10.25 -14.31
C LEU A 19 2.69 10.22 -14.61
N VAL A 20 1.82 10.16 -13.60
CA VAL A 20 0.36 10.23 -13.80
C VAL A 20 -0.03 11.60 -14.33
N GLN A 21 0.51 12.68 -13.75
CA GLN A 21 0.27 14.03 -14.24
C GLN A 21 0.75 14.21 -15.68
N PHE A 22 1.94 13.68 -16.01
CA PHE A 22 2.48 13.70 -17.35
C PHE A 22 1.61 12.91 -18.34
N LEU A 23 1.24 11.67 -18.03
CA LEU A 23 0.40 10.85 -18.90
C LEU A 23 -1.03 11.39 -19.06
N ALA A 24 -1.57 12.04 -18.01
CA ALA A 24 -2.85 12.73 -18.08
C ALA A 24 -2.81 13.92 -19.05
N LEU A 25 -1.72 14.70 -19.03
CA LEU A 25 -1.48 15.81 -19.97
C LEU A 25 -1.23 15.31 -21.41
N PHE A 26 -0.63 14.12 -21.57
CA PHE A 26 -0.30 13.52 -22.87
C PHE A 26 -1.34 12.52 -23.40
N LYS A 27 -2.55 12.45 -22.83
CA LYS A 27 -3.67 11.61 -23.26
C LYS A 27 -4.06 11.71 -24.75
N LEU A 28 -3.49 12.66 -25.48
CA LEU A 28 -3.77 12.93 -26.89
C LEU A 28 -3.09 11.99 -27.91
N LYS A 29 -2.25 11.01 -27.53
CA LYS A 29 -1.50 10.25 -28.55
C LYS A 29 -1.22 8.75 -28.36
N LEU A 30 -1.59 8.13 -27.23
CA LEU A 30 -1.20 6.74 -26.95
C LEU A 30 -2.44 5.88 -26.70
N GLY A 31 -2.68 4.88 -27.55
CA GLY A 31 -3.85 3.98 -27.54
C GLY A 31 -4.00 3.10 -26.28
N GLU A 32 -4.69 1.96 -26.39
CA GLU A 32 -5.12 1.09 -25.26
C GLU A 32 -4.03 0.76 -24.21
N SER A 33 -2.77 0.66 -24.62
CA SER A 33 -1.64 0.41 -23.71
C SER A 33 -1.46 1.49 -22.64
N SER A 34 -1.76 2.76 -22.96
CA SER A 34 -1.69 3.87 -21.99
C SER A 34 -2.77 3.77 -20.91
N SER A 35 -3.94 3.19 -21.23
CA SER A 35 -5.06 3.01 -20.30
C SER A 35 -4.71 2.02 -19.19
N SER A 36 -4.09 0.89 -19.55
CA SER A 36 -3.68 -0.14 -18.59
C SER A 36 -2.60 0.35 -17.61
N LEU A 37 -1.63 1.12 -18.12
CA LEU A 37 -0.54 1.68 -17.32
C LEU A 37 -1.05 2.78 -16.40
N LEU A 38 -1.91 3.67 -16.88
CA LEU A 38 -2.58 4.69 -16.06
C LEU A 38 -3.42 4.06 -14.94
N LEU A 39 -4.12 2.97 -15.23
CA LEU A 39 -4.91 2.24 -14.24
C LEU A 39 -4.01 1.64 -13.14
N LYS A 40 -2.94 0.95 -13.54
CA LYS A 40 -1.92 0.41 -12.63
C LYS A 40 -1.33 1.49 -11.72
N MET A 41 -0.95 2.63 -12.31
CA MET A 41 -0.40 3.75 -11.56
C MET A 41 -1.40 4.36 -10.58
N ARG A 42 -2.65 4.55 -11.01
CA ARG A 42 -3.72 5.05 -10.14
C ARG A 42 -3.96 4.13 -8.95
N PHE A 43 -4.05 2.82 -9.18
CA PHE A 43 -4.25 1.87 -8.09
C PHE A 43 -3.07 1.85 -7.12
N GLN A 44 -1.84 1.91 -7.62
CA GLN A 44 -0.67 2.01 -6.75
C GLN A 44 -0.67 3.31 -5.94
N LEU A 45 -1.06 4.45 -6.53
CA LEU A 45 -1.17 5.73 -5.80
C LEU A 45 -2.20 5.68 -4.66
N GLU A 46 -3.34 5.02 -4.86
CA GLU A 46 -4.36 4.87 -3.81
C GLU A 46 -3.85 4.00 -2.65
N ILE A 47 -3.10 2.94 -2.95
CA ILE A 47 -2.44 2.10 -1.94
C ILE A 47 -1.37 2.89 -1.19
N ASP A 48 -0.53 3.62 -1.92
CA ASP A 48 0.52 4.45 -1.35
C ASP A 48 -0.08 5.57 -0.47
N ALA A 49 -1.19 6.18 -0.88
CA ALA A 49 -1.89 7.16 -0.04
C ALA A 49 -2.39 6.54 1.28
N SER A 50 -2.88 5.31 1.25
CA SER A 50 -3.27 4.59 2.47
C SER A 50 -2.06 4.28 3.36
N LEU A 51 -0.97 3.79 2.78
CA LEU A 51 0.28 3.50 3.49
C LEU A 51 0.91 4.75 4.12
N GLU A 52 0.92 5.88 3.41
CA GLU A 52 1.45 7.14 3.91
C GLU A 52 0.69 7.60 5.17
N LYS A 53 -0.65 7.45 5.21
CA LYS A 53 -1.43 7.72 6.43
C LYS A 53 -0.98 6.84 7.60
N GLN A 54 -0.69 5.56 7.36
CA GLN A 54 -0.21 4.64 8.39
C GLN A 54 1.20 5.01 8.87
N PHE A 55 2.10 5.43 7.97
CA PHE A 55 3.43 5.91 8.34
C PHE A 55 3.39 7.22 9.15
N GLN A 56 2.49 8.14 8.80
CA GLN A 56 2.27 9.37 9.56
C GLN A 56 1.70 9.08 10.95
N ASP A 57 0.73 8.18 11.05
CA ASP A 57 0.18 7.74 12.33
C ASP A 57 1.25 7.06 13.21
N ALA A 58 2.06 6.18 12.62
CA ALA A 58 3.19 5.56 13.30
C ALA A 58 4.18 6.62 13.84
N ALA A 59 4.55 7.61 13.02
CA ALA A 59 5.46 8.68 13.42
C ALA A 59 4.88 9.51 14.56
N ARG A 60 3.60 9.89 14.48
CA ARG A 60 2.87 10.59 15.54
C ARG A 60 2.91 9.80 16.85
N LYS A 61 2.58 8.51 16.80
CA LYS A 61 2.55 7.63 17.99
C LYS A 61 3.93 7.41 18.60
N LYS A 62 4.98 7.33 17.80
CA LYS A 62 6.37 7.27 18.28
C LYS A 62 6.80 8.56 18.98
N ASN A 63 6.46 9.71 18.39
CA ASN A 63 6.77 11.01 18.99
C ASN A 63 6.04 11.21 20.34
N ALA A 64 4.86 10.62 20.49
CA ALA A 64 4.10 10.56 21.74
C ALA A 64 4.22 9.20 22.45
N SER A 65 5.41 8.57 22.42
CA SER A 65 5.63 7.23 22.98
C SER A 65 5.35 7.11 24.49
N HIS A 66 5.39 8.22 25.24
CA HIS A 66 4.96 8.24 26.64
C HIS A 66 3.48 7.85 26.82
N HIS A 67 2.62 8.16 25.85
CA HIS A 67 1.19 7.81 25.85
C HIS A 67 0.92 6.50 25.11
N TRP A 68 1.60 6.29 23.97
CA TRP A 68 1.32 5.16 23.07
C TRP A 68 2.23 3.95 23.27
N GLY A 69 3.24 4.02 24.14
CA GLY A 69 4.22 2.95 24.32
C GLY A 69 4.83 2.52 22.99
N LYS A 70 4.88 1.20 22.74
CA LYS A 70 5.49 0.61 21.54
C LYS A 70 4.59 0.61 20.29
N ILE A 71 3.34 1.09 20.38
CA ILE A 71 2.34 0.96 19.30
C ILE A 71 2.84 1.60 17.99
N GLY A 72 3.48 2.76 18.05
CA GLY A 72 3.98 3.43 16.86
C GLY A 72 5.02 2.60 16.07
N TRP A 73 5.78 1.73 16.74
CA TRP A 73 6.69 0.79 16.07
C TRP A 73 5.96 -0.41 15.47
N SER A 74 4.92 -0.91 16.14
CA SER A 74 4.08 -1.99 15.60
C SER A 74 3.34 -1.56 14.33
N VAL A 75 2.73 -0.37 14.34
CA VAL A 75 2.07 0.24 13.17
C VAL A 75 3.05 0.41 12.02
N GLU A 76 4.25 0.96 12.27
CA GLU A 76 5.25 1.13 11.21
C GLU A 76 5.69 -0.22 10.63
N THR A 77 5.89 -1.23 11.47
CA THR A 77 6.31 -2.56 11.02
C THR A 77 5.24 -3.19 10.12
N ALA A 78 3.97 -3.11 10.53
CA ALA A 78 2.85 -3.58 9.72
C ALA A 78 2.75 -2.81 8.39
N ALA A 79 2.91 -1.49 8.40
CA ALA A 79 2.89 -0.67 7.20
C ALA A 79 4.03 -1.04 6.24
N VAL A 80 5.25 -1.30 6.73
CA VAL A 80 6.38 -1.76 5.90
C VAL A 80 6.06 -3.12 5.26
N GLN A 81 5.65 -4.11 6.04
CA GLN A 81 5.32 -5.44 5.52
C GLN A 81 4.18 -5.40 4.51
N THR A 82 3.20 -4.53 4.76
CA THR A 82 2.10 -4.27 3.83
C THR A 82 2.60 -3.66 2.53
N ALA A 83 3.48 -2.65 2.60
CA ALA A 83 4.05 -2.01 1.42
C ALA A 83 4.85 -2.99 0.54
N GLU A 84 5.59 -3.90 1.17
CA GLU A 84 6.34 -4.95 0.46
C GLU A 84 5.40 -5.92 -0.27
N ILE A 85 4.31 -6.34 0.37
CA ILE A 85 3.32 -7.23 -0.25
C ILE A 85 2.59 -6.51 -1.40
N ALA A 86 2.08 -5.31 -1.13
CA ALA A 86 1.22 -4.56 -2.04
C ALA A 86 1.97 -3.87 -3.19
N ALA A 87 3.29 -3.94 -3.23
CA ALA A 87 4.07 -3.44 -4.34
C ALA A 87 3.70 -4.14 -5.66
N TRP A 88 3.21 -3.36 -6.63
CA TRP A 88 2.99 -3.86 -7.99
C TRP A 88 4.33 -4.01 -8.71
N ARG A 89 4.60 -5.20 -9.25
CA ARG A 89 5.77 -5.63 -10.04
C ARG A 89 5.60 -5.29 -11.51
N ASP A 90 6.68 -5.07 -12.25
CA ASP A 90 6.57 -4.64 -13.65
C ASP A 90 5.98 -5.73 -14.57
N SER A 91 6.28 -6.99 -14.27
CA SER A 91 5.88 -8.14 -15.08
C SER A 91 4.46 -8.66 -14.85
N GLU A 92 3.72 -8.12 -13.87
CA GLU A 92 2.39 -8.66 -13.52
C GLU A 92 1.24 -7.79 -14.07
N ASN A 93 0.23 -8.46 -14.62
CA ASN A 93 -1.05 -7.86 -14.97
C ASN A 93 -1.95 -7.73 -13.72
N ALA A 94 -3.11 -7.08 -13.87
CA ALA A 94 -4.02 -6.83 -12.77
C ALA A 94 -4.51 -8.12 -12.07
N ALA A 95 -4.96 -9.12 -12.83
CA ALA A 95 -5.41 -10.40 -12.25
C ALA A 95 -4.30 -11.06 -11.42
N SER A 96 -3.11 -11.19 -11.99
CA SER A 96 -1.94 -11.78 -11.32
C SER A 96 -1.50 -10.99 -10.09
N TYR A 97 -1.66 -9.66 -10.10
CA TYR A 97 -1.39 -8.80 -8.95
C TYR A 97 -2.33 -9.11 -7.79
N TYR A 98 -3.65 -9.11 -8.01
CA TYR A 98 -4.63 -9.34 -6.94
C TYR A 98 -4.62 -10.79 -6.44
N ASP A 99 -4.39 -11.77 -7.33
CA ASP A 99 -4.23 -13.18 -6.96
C ASP A 99 -3.05 -13.40 -6.02
N ARG A 100 -1.99 -12.60 -6.16
CA ARG A 100 -0.82 -12.65 -5.28
C ARG A 100 -1.03 -11.86 -4.00
N VAL A 101 -1.54 -10.63 -4.12
CA VAL A 101 -1.55 -9.66 -3.03
C VAL A 101 -2.64 -9.95 -2.02
N LEU A 102 -3.86 -10.30 -2.45
CA LEU A 102 -4.98 -10.49 -1.51
C LEU A 102 -4.74 -11.65 -0.55
N PRO A 103 -4.30 -12.85 -0.99
CA PRO A 103 -4.00 -13.94 -0.06
C PRO A 103 -2.82 -13.62 0.85
N ALA A 104 -1.78 -12.93 0.34
CA ALA A 104 -0.62 -12.54 1.13
C ALA A 104 -1.00 -11.51 2.23
N MET A 105 -1.88 -10.56 1.91
CA MET A 105 -2.43 -9.60 2.86
C MET A 105 -3.31 -10.26 3.93
N ALA A 106 -4.19 -11.17 3.52
CA ALA A 106 -5.01 -11.94 4.46
C ALA A 106 -4.13 -12.77 5.42
N GLY A 107 -3.09 -13.41 4.89
CA GLY A 107 -2.12 -14.15 5.69
C GLY A 107 -1.32 -13.25 6.64
N LEU A 108 -0.96 -12.03 6.23
CA LEU A 108 -0.32 -11.06 7.11
C LEU A 108 -1.27 -10.62 8.24
N ALA A 109 -2.53 -10.34 7.91
CA ALA A 109 -3.53 -9.96 8.89
C ALA A 109 -3.77 -11.10 9.91
N GLU A 110 -3.81 -12.35 9.46
CA GLU A 110 -3.96 -13.49 10.36
C GLU A 110 -2.77 -13.65 11.31
N ARG A 111 -1.54 -13.42 10.84
CA ARG A 111 -0.37 -13.40 11.71
C ARG A 111 -0.49 -12.35 12.81
N TYR A 112 -0.93 -11.14 12.49
CA TYR A 112 -1.11 -10.08 13.49
C TYR A 112 -2.28 -10.35 14.44
N ARG A 113 -3.36 -10.98 13.98
CA ARG A 113 -4.47 -11.42 14.84
C ARG A 113 -4.00 -12.35 15.97
N HIS A 114 -2.97 -13.14 15.73
CA HIS A 114 -2.39 -14.06 16.71
C HIS A 114 -1.11 -13.54 17.37
N ASP A 115 -0.66 -12.33 17.04
CA ASP A 115 0.57 -11.78 17.60
C ASP A 115 0.31 -11.14 18.98
N ARG A 116 0.81 -11.79 20.03
CA ARG A 116 0.75 -11.30 21.43
C ARG A 116 1.54 -10.01 21.66
N ARG A 117 2.27 -9.51 20.65
CA ARG A 117 2.94 -8.21 20.69
C ARG A 117 2.08 -7.08 20.13
N ASP A 118 0.94 -7.42 19.51
CA ASP A 118 -0.09 -6.49 19.04
C ASP A 118 -1.37 -6.63 19.85
N ASP A 119 -1.27 -6.70 21.19
CA ASP A 119 -2.43 -6.85 22.09
C ASP A 119 -3.48 -5.75 21.91
N SER A 120 -3.08 -4.58 21.42
CA SER A 120 -3.97 -3.45 21.13
C SER A 120 -4.56 -3.47 19.71
N GLY A 121 -4.13 -4.40 18.85
CA GLY A 121 -4.66 -4.62 17.51
C GLY A 121 -4.35 -3.52 16.49
N TYR A 122 -3.43 -2.60 16.80
CA TYR A 122 -3.11 -1.49 15.89
C TYR A 122 -2.34 -1.94 14.65
N ALA A 123 -1.44 -2.91 14.79
CA ALA A 123 -0.72 -3.46 13.64
C ALA A 123 -1.68 -4.23 12.72
N LEU A 124 -2.59 -5.03 13.29
CA LEU A 124 -3.68 -5.65 12.56
C LEU A 124 -4.56 -4.61 11.85
N GLY A 125 -4.94 -3.55 12.55
CA GLY A 125 -5.74 -2.45 12.00
C GLY A 125 -5.09 -1.80 10.78
N THR A 126 -3.78 -1.57 10.83
CA THR A 126 -2.98 -1.07 9.70
C THR A 126 -3.06 -1.99 8.48
N VAL A 127 -2.90 -3.30 8.67
CA VAL A 127 -2.97 -4.27 7.56
C VAL A 127 -4.39 -4.29 6.96
N ARG A 128 -5.42 -4.33 7.80
CA ARG A 128 -6.83 -4.35 7.36
C ARG A 128 -7.24 -3.07 6.62
N GLU A 129 -6.69 -1.92 6.98
CA GLU A 129 -6.97 -0.67 6.26
C GLU A 129 -6.51 -0.75 4.81
N VAL A 130 -5.28 -1.20 4.57
CA VAL A 130 -4.75 -1.31 3.20
C VAL A 130 -5.40 -2.45 2.43
N GLU A 131 -5.66 -3.58 3.09
CA GLU A 131 -6.40 -4.71 2.50
C GLU A 131 -7.79 -4.27 2.00
N ARG A 132 -8.51 -3.42 2.74
CA ARG A 132 -9.80 -2.87 2.28
C ARG A 132 -9.68 -2.08 0.99
N VAL A 133 -8.63 -1.28 0.84
CA VAL A 133 -8.37 -0.54 -0.42
C VAL A 133 -8.11 -1.53 -1.56
N LEU A 134 -7.29 -2.55 -1.33
CA LEU A 134 -7.00 -3.58 -2.34
C LEU A 134 -8.26 -4.33 -2.79
N ILE A 135 -9.12 -4.74 -1.84
CA ILE A 135 -10.38 -5.42 -2.14
C ILE A 135 -11.31 -4.50 -2.95
N ALA A 136 -11.41 -3.22 -2.58
CA ALA A 136 -12.25 -2.26 -3.29
C ALA A 136 -11.75 -2.01 -4.73
N GLN A 137 -10.44 -2.04 -4.96
CA GLN A 137 -9.86 -1.93 -6.30
C GLN A 137 -10.08 -3.20 -7.12
N ALA A 138 -9.85 -4.39 -6.54
CA ALA A 138 -10.09 -5.66 -7.21
C ALA A 138 -11.54 -5.76 -7.72
N ALA A 139 -12.49 -5.34 -6.90
CA ALA A 139 -13.91 -5.30 -7.27
C ALA A 139 -14.25 -4.30 -8.39
N GLN A 140 -13.45 -3.24 -8.59
CA GLN A 140 -13.62 -2.31 -9.71
C GLN A 140 -13.16 -2.94 -11.03
N ILE A 141 -12.12 -3.78 -11.00
CA ILE A 141 -11.57 -4.44 -12.19
C ILE A 141 -12.53 -5.52 -12.67
N THR A 142 -13.05 -6.36 -11.77
CA THR A 142 -14.00 -7.42 -12.11
C THR A 142 -15.32 -6.89 -12.68
N LYS A 143 -15.65 -5.60 -12.50
CA LYS A 143 -16.85 -4.96 -13.08
C LYS A 143 -16.58 -4.29 -14.43
N ALA A 144 -15.32 -4.09 -14.79
CA ALA A 144 -14.92 -3.44 -16.03
C ALA A 144 -14.65 -4.43 -17.17
N ASP A 145 -14.50 -5.72 -16.83
CA ASP A 145 -14.49 -6.86 -17.75
C ASP A 145 -15.91 -7.41 -17.97
#